data_AF-A0A0R1XHY6-F1
#
_entry.id   AF-A0A0R1XHY6-F1
#
_cell.length_a   1.000
_cell.length_b   1.000
_cell.length_c   1.000
_cell.angle_alpha   90.00
_cell.angle_beta   90.00
_cell.angle_gamma   90.00
#
_symmetry.space_group_name_H-M   'P 1'
#
loop_
_entity.id
_entity.type
_entity.pdbx_description
1 polymer ?
#
loop_
_entity_poly.entity_id
_entity_poly.type
_entity_poly.pdbx_seq_one_letter_code
_entity_poly.pdbx_strand_id
1 'polypeptide(L)'
;MAVNLVYTAKSGNRTYWTANNSFSRKDFARRKWPEQSALEQDIPKLMDKFPTAFRNRRRERLAAFDLEKGTITPLRLRGDDHPQKDSSQQIYPISLADNKVFAIAIDNASCRFFYNSSGRDGSLVSTLNQTVKRWNDQRKAEVTATNVQNNQRLWKKYPALDPAQLTVIDLSTGLTVWPREVNHGANPKAADFDTKLVQHLVMRLHTQLTEHFDPAINNLPVSRQLRSAPLPVVDFTKYNAQKVFDALSYLALALTQKEQVDHLLAQYDGDILQDYLHTVEMVDVSQLDTEKFAEHLHQVRLKRRRVKDLAILLGALADNFDPEKILKALWGNPSLKNQYYVRNQEVGDDLLEMIQD
;
A
#
# COMPACT_ATOMS: atom_id res chain seq x y z
N MET A 1 -12.34 -36.37 -18.81
CA MET A 1 -10.89 -36.66 -18.97
C MET A 1 -10.20 -36.48 -17.63
N ALA A 2 -9.54 -37.51 -17.09
CA ALA A 2 -9.12 -37.48 -15.69
C ALA A 2 -7.91 -36.56 -15.44
N VAL A 3 -8.01 -35.70 -14.42
CA VAL A 3 -6.98 -34.72 -14.05
C VAL A 3 -6.53 -34.86 -12.60
N ASN A 4 -5.32 -34.40 -12.32
CA ASN A 4 -4.81 -34.23 -10.96
C ASN A 4 -4.59 -32.75 -10.64
N LEU A 5 -4.82 -32.37 -9.39
CA LEU A 5 -4.32 -31.11 -8.88
C LEU A 5 -2.80 -31.18 -8.71
N VAL A 6 -2.07 -30.32 -9.41
CA VAL A 6 -0.62 -30.19 -9.32
C VAL A 6 -0.23 -28.82 -8.80
N TYR A 7 0.81 -28.79 -7.97
CA TYR A 7 1.51 -27.58 -7.58
C TYR A 7 2.93 -27.60 -8.13
N THR A 8 3.32 -26.52 -8.81
CA THR A 8 4.68 -26.36 -9.37
C THR A 8 5.49 -25.33 -8.57
N ALA A 9 6.51 -25.81 -7.85
CA ALA A 9 7.41 -24.97 -7.06
C ALA A 9 8.32 -24.11 -7.96
N LYS A 10 8.95 -23.07 -7.39
CA LYS A 10 9.91 -22.18 -8.12
C LYS A 10 11.08 -22.95 -8.72
N SER A 11 11.48 -24.04 -8.07
CA SER A 11 12.54 -24.92 -8.54
C SER A 11 12.10 -25.88 -9.66
N GLY A 12 10.89 -25.74 -10.21
CA GLY A 12 10.32 -26.65 -11.21
C GLY A 12 9.79 -27.97 -10.65
N ASN A 13 9.96 -28.22 -9.34
CA ASN A 13 9.50 -29.44 -8.70
C ASN A 13 7.96 -29.49 -8.65
N ARG A 14 7.39 -30.59 -9.12
CA ARG A 14 5.94 -30.84 -9.12
C ARG A 14 5.55 -31.70 -7.92
N THR A 15 4.47 -31.32 -7.25
CA THR A 15 3.84 -32.12 -6.19
C THR A 15 2.34 -32.18 -6.46
N TYR A 16 1.74 -33.32 -6.25
CA TYR A 16 0.36 -33.61 -6.61
C TYR A 16 -0.50 -33.79 -5.37
N TRP A 17 -1.75 -33.35 -5.43
CA TRP A 17 -2.70 -33.59 -4.35
C TRP A 17 -3.03 -35.07 -4.24
N THR A 18 -3.02 -35.57 -3.01
CA THR A 18 -3.22 -36.99 -2.72
C THR A 18 -4.57 -37.26 -2.05
N ALA A 19 -5.00 -38.53 -2.07
CA ALA A 19 -6.18 -39.02 -1.35
C ALA A 19 -6.05 -38.81 0.17
N ASN A 20 -4.82 -38.70 0.69
CA ASN A 20 -4.52 -38.39 2.08
C ASN A 20 -4.53 -36.88 2.39
N ASN A 21 -5.14 -36.08 1.52
CA ASN A 21 -5.32 -34.63 1.69
C ASN A 21 -4.01 -33.84 1.89
N SER A 22 -2.96 -34.23 1.16
CA SER A 22 -1.67 -33.56 1.19
C SER A 22 -0.99 -33.54 -0.19
N PHE A 23 0.00 -32.68 -0.38
CA PHE A 23 0.78 -32.62 -1.61
C PHE A 23 2.03 -33.51 -1.53
N SER A 24 2.17 -34.45 -2.45
CA SER A 24 3.30 -35.39 -2.50
C SER A 24 3.83 -35.58 -3.92
N ARG A 25 5.08 -36.02 -4.03
CA ARG A 25 5.67 -36.46 -5.31
C ARG A 25 5.34 -37.91 -5.65
N LYS A 26 4.84 -38.68 -4.68
CA LYS A 26 4.59 -40.11 -4.82
C LYS A 26 3.32 -40.37 -5.64
N ASP A 27 3.41 -41.29 -6.59
CA ASP A 27 2.37 -41.52 -7.61
C ASP A 27 1.16 -42.29 -7.09
N PHE A 28 1.38 -43.17 -6.11
CA PHE A 28 0.44 -44.19 -5.66
C PHE A 28 -0.78 -43.63 -4.91
N ALA A 29 -0.79 -42.34 -4.57
CA ALA A 29 -1.86 -41.73 -3.77
C ALA A 29 -2.50 -40.51 -4.42
N ARG A 30 -2.21 -40.19 -5.69
CA ARG A 30 -2.72 -38.96 -6.33
C ARG A 30 -4.25 -39.01 -6.48
N ARG A 31 -4.96 -38.02 -5.93
CA ARG A 31 -6.42 -37.91 -6.08
C ARG A 31 -6.73 -37.46 -7.50
N LYS A 32 -7.69 -38.14 -8.14
CA LYS A 32 -8.11 -37.89 -9.53
C LYS A 32 -9.49 -37.23 -9.53
N TRP A 33 -9.67 -36.28 -10.44
CA TRP A 33 -10.98 -35.73 -10.80
C TRP A 33 -11.34 -36.18 -12.21
N PRO A 34 -12.63 -36.39 -12.50
CA PRO A 34 -13.06 -36.87 -13.81
C PRO A 34 -12.82 -35.86 -14.94
N GLU A 35 -12.70 -34.56 -14.61
CA GLU A 35 -12.43 -33.45 -15.53
C GLU A 35 -11.96 -32.18 -14.78
N GLN A 36 -11.40 -31.21 -15.53
CA GLN A 36 -10.90 -29.95 -14.98
C GLN A 36 -11.99 -29.13 -14.26
N SER A 37 -13.20 -29.06 -14.83
CA SER A 37 -14.33 -28.33 -14.23
C SER A 37 -14.69 -28.88 -12.84
N ALA A 38 -14.67 -30.21 -12.67
CA ALA A 38 -14.92 -30.85 -11.38
C ALA A 38 -13.82 -30.53 -10.35
N LEU A 39 -12.56 -30.40 -10.81
CA LEU A 39 -11.46 -29.96 -9.96
C LEU A 39 -11.61 -28.48 -9.57
N GLU A 40 -11.93 -27.59 -10.51
CA GLU A 40 -12.12 -26.15 -10.27
C GLU A 40 -13.25 -25.87 -9.27
N GLN A 41 -14.32 -26.68 -9.28
CA GLN A 41 -15.40 -26.58 -8.30
C GLN A 41 -15.02 -27.10 -6.90
N ASP A 42 -14.10 -28.07 -6.81
CA ASP A 42 -13.73 -28.72 -5.54
C ASP A 42 -12.57 -28.00 -4.84
N ILE A 43 -11.72 -27.27 -5.57
CA ILE A 43 -10.56 -26.56 -5.00
C ILE A 43 -10.93 -25.57 -3.91
N PRO A 44 -11.92 -24.67 -4.07
CA PRO A 44 -12.30 -23.76 -2.98
C PRO A 44 -12.64 -24.52 -1.69
N LYS A 45 -13.40 -25.61 -1.80
CA LYS A 45 -13.77 -26.48 -0.66
C LYS A 45 -12.54 -27.15 -0.03
N LEU A 46 -11.57 -27.58 -0.85
CA LEU A 46 -10.32 -28.14 -0.34
C LEU A 46 -9.44 -27.11 0.36
N MET A 47 -9.41 -25.87 -0.14
CA MET A 47 -8.65 -24.77 0.46
C MET A 47 -9.23 -24.36 1.81
N ASP A 48 -10.55 -24.33 1.93
CA ASP A 48 -11.25 -24.05 3.18
C ASP A 48 -11.08 -25.18 4.20
N LYS A 49 -11.13 -26.45 3.74
CA LYS A 49 -11.02 -27.62 4.61
C LYS A 49 -9.59 -27.95 5.06
N PHE A 50 -8.58 -27.60 4.26
CA PHE A 50 -7.16 -27.91 4.53
C PHE A 50 -6.24 -26.68 4.40
N PRO A 51 -6.48 -25.59 5.14
CA PRO A 51 -5.80 -24.31 4.91
C PRO A 51 -4.28 -24.38 5.08
N THR A 52 -3.78 -25.22 5.99
CA THR A 52 -2.33 -25.41 6.23
C THR A 52 -1.60 -26.04 5.04
N ALA A 53 -2.26 -26.91 4.28
CA ALA A 53 -1.67 -27.56 3.10
C ALA A 53 -1.49 -26.58 1.92
N PHE A 54 -2.30 -25.52 1.89
CA PHE A 54 -2.30 -24.48 0.86
C PHE A 54 -1.62 -23.16 1.31
N ARG A 55 -1.43 -22.93 2.62
CA ARG A 55 -0.89 -21.68 3.20
C ARG A 55 0.40 -21.18 2.53
N ASN A 56 1.33 -22.09 2.24
CA ASN A 56 2.63 -21.77 1.64
C ASN A 56 2.69 -21.99 0.12
N ARG A 57 1.55 -22.28 -0.51
CA ARG A 57 1.44 -22.59 -1.94
C ARG A 57 0.66 -21.49 -2.64
N ARG A 58 1.38 -20.68 -3.42
CA ARG A 58 0.74 -19.60 -4.18
C ARG A 58 -0.27 -20.15 -5.20
N ARG A 59 -1.45 -19.52 -5.28
CA ARG A 59 -2.62 -20.01 -6.02
C ARG A 59 -2.35 -20.10 -7.52
N GLU A 60 -1.61 -19.15 -8.06
CA GLU A 60 -1.22 -19.08 -9.48
C GLU A 60 -0.30 -20.22 -9.94
N ARG A 61 0.16 -21.07 -9.00
CA ARG A 61 1.01 -22.25 -9.27
C ARG A 61 0.27 -23.56 -9.10
N LEU A 62 -1.00 -23.51 -8.74
CA LEU A 62 -1.91 -24.63 -8.79
C LEU A 62 -2.44 -24.76 -10.21
N ALA A 63 -2.44 -25.98 -10.73
CA ALA A 63 -2.90 -26.26 -12.07
C ALA A 63 -3.57 -27.64 -12.13
N ALA A 64 -4.34 -27.88 -13.19
CA ALA A 64 -4.77 -29.20 -13.57
C ALA A 64 -3.66 -29.88 -14.39
N PHE A 65 -3.27 -31.09 -14.01
CA PHE A 65 -2.40 -31.95 -14.80
C PHE A 65 -3.26 -33.00 -15.51
N ASP A 66 -3.26 -32.96 -16.83
CA ASP A 66 -3.95 -33.93 -17.69
C ASP A 66 -3.13 -35.23 -17.76
N LEU A 67 -3.75 -36.34 -17.35
CA LEU A 67 -3.09 -37.65 -17.30
C LEU A 67 -2.87 -38.28 -18.69
N GLU A 68 -3.67 -37.92 -19.68
CA GLU A 68 -3.59 -38.49 -21.04
C GLU A 68 -2.66 -37.66 -21.92
N LYS A 69 -2.75 -36.33 -21.82
CA LYS A 69 -1.96 -35.40 -22.65
C LYS A 69 -0.64 -34.98 -22.01
N GLY A 70 -0.45 -35.22 -20.71
CA GLY A 70 0.74 -34.79 -19.97
C GLY A 70 0.88 -33.28 -19.83
N THR A 71 -0.17 -32.53 -20.16
CA THR A 71 -0.19 -31.06 -20.19
C THR A 71 -0.64 -30.48 -18.86
N ILE A 72 -0.12 -29.29 -18.53
CA ILE A 72 -0.51 -28.52 -17.35
C ILE A 72 -1.38 -27.35 -17.80
N THR A 73 -2.59 -27.26 -17.28
CA THR A 73 -3.53 -26.17 -17.56
C THR A 73 -3.79 -25.36 -16.30
N PRO A 74 -3.65 -24.03 -16.32
CA PRO A 74 -4.00 -23.17 -15.19
C PRO A 74 -5.45 -23.36 -14.76
N LEU A 75 -5.70 -23.29 -13.46
CA LEU A 75 -7.05 -23.39 -12.89
C LEU A 75 -7.70 -22.01 -12.91
N ARG A 76 -8.95 -21.93 -13.36
CA ARG A 76 -9.77 -20.72 -13.24
C ARG A 76 -10.48 -20.73 -11.90
N LEU A 77 -9.93 -20.03 -10.91
CA LEU A 77 -10.59 -19.86 -9.62
C LEU A 77 -11.49 -18.62 -9.70
N ARG A 78 -12.73 -18.74 -9.22
CA ARG A 78 -13.72 -17.66 -9.26
C ARG A 78 -13.16 -16.43 -8.53
N GLY A 79 -12.88 -15.37 -9.29
CA GLY A 79 -12.12 -14.19 -8.85
C GLY A 79 -11.14 -13.63 -9.89
N ASP A 80 -10.84 -14.38 -10.96
CA ASP A 80 -9.89 -13.99 -12.03
C ASP A 80 -10.53 -13.26 -13.24
N ASP A 81 -11.61 -12.50 -13.05
CA ASP A 81 -12.07 -11.56 -14.09
C ASP A 81 -11.23 -10.28 -14.00
N HIS A 82 -10.14 -10.23 -14.76
CA HIS A 82 -9.37 -9.01 -14.97
C HIS A 82 -10.09 -8.11 -15.99
N PRO A 83 -10.49 -6.86 -15.63
CA PRO A 83 -10.82 -5.88 -16.64
C PRO A 83 -9.57 -5.47 -17.43
N GLN A 84 -9.81 -5.20 -18.69
CA GLN A 84 -8.85 -4.86 -19.73
C GLN A 84 -8.02 -3.61 -19.37
N LYS A 85 -6.75 -3.63 -19.78
CA LYS A 85 -5.69 -2.65 -19.50
C LYS A 85 -6.10 -1.20 -19.75
N ASP A 86 -5.77 -0.34 -18.77
CA ASP A 86 -5.35 1.04 -19.00
C ASP A 86 -3.94 1.26 -18.44
N SER A 87 -3.10 1.90 -19.25
CA SER A 87 -1.64 1.94 -19.16
C SER A 87 -1.09 3.06 -18.29
N SER A 88 -1.50 3.13 -17.02
CA SER A 88 -0.94 4.10 -16.06
C SER A 88 -1.08 3.66 -14.62
N GLN A 89 -0.42 2.55 -14.26
CA GLN A 89 0.03 2.20 -12.90
C GLN A 89 0.57 0.77 -12.94
N GLN A 90 1.88 0.63 -13.13
CA GLN A 90 2.53 -0.67 -12.96
C GLN A 90 2.67 -0.93 -11.45
N ILE A 91 1.59 -1.38 -10.82
CA ILE A 91 1.57 -1.82 -9.42
C ILE A 91 2.38 -3.12 -9.36
N TYR A 92 3.53 -3.10 -8.70
CA TYR A 92 4.31 -4.31 -8.46
C TYR A 92 3.63 -5.09 -7.33
N PRO A 93 3.14 -6.32 -7.58
CA PRO A 93 2.43 -7.08 -6.56
C PRO A 93 3.47 -7.73 -5.65
N ILE A 94 4.00 -6.98 -4.69
CA ILE A 94 4.63 -7.59 -3.53
C ILE A 94 3.52 -7.81 -2.50
N SER A 95 3.35 -9.07 -2.12
CA SER A 95 2.52 -9.43 -0.97
C SER A 95 2.98 -8.60 0.23
N LEU A 96 2.04 -7.89 0.87
CA LEU A 96 2.21 -7.05 2.07
C LEU A 96 2.98 -7.72 3.23
N ALA A 97 3.25 -9.03 3.15
CA ALA A 97 4.06 -9.79 4.11
C ALA A 97 5.58 -9.74 3.87
N ASP A 98 6.09 -9.24 2.74
CA ASP A 98 7.53 -9.10 2.50
C ASP A 98 8.02 -7.75 3.05
N ASN A 99 8.77 -7.77 4.15
CA ASN A 99 9.23 -6.55 4.82
C ASN A 99 10.29 -5.76 4.02
N LYS A 100 10.78 -6.28 2.89
CA LYS A 100 11.77 -5.63 2.02
C LYS A 100 11.10 -4.97 0.81
N VAL A 101 10.71 -3.72 0.99
CA VAL A 101 9.89 -2.96 0.05
C VAL A 101 10.67 -2.01 -0.86
N PHE A 102 11.94 -1.69 -0.58
CA PHE A 102 12.73 -0.80 -1.44
C PHE A 102 13.61 -1.59 -2.41
N ALA A 103 13.69 -1.16 -3.67
CA ALA A 103 14.66 -1.64 -4.64
C ALA A 103 15.31 -0.50 -5.42
N ILE A 104 16.49 -0.77 -5.95
CA ILE A 104 17.15 0.14 -6.88
C ILE A 104 16.74 -0.25 -8.30
N ALA A 105 16.32 0.73 -9.08
CA ALA A 105 15.90 0.56 -10.46
C ALA A 105 16.54 1.59 -11.38
N ILE A 106 16.49 1.33 -12.68
CA ILE A 106 16.82 2.28 -13.74
C ILE A 106 15.86 2.07 -14.90
N ASP A 107 15.31 3.16 -15.39
CA ASP A 107 14.35 3.16 -16.49
C ASP A 107 15.06 3.48 -17.80
N ASN A 108 14.71 2.74 -18.85
CA ASN A 108 15.00 3.09 -20.24
C ASN A 108 13.66 3.19 -20.99
N ALA A 109 13.64 3.85 -22.14
CA ALA A 109 12.47 4.21 -22.96
C ALA A 109 11.45 3.09 -23.21
N SER A 110 11.82 1.83 -23.00
CA SER A 110 10.95 0.66 -23.18
C SER A 110 10.94 -0.34 -22.01
N CYS A 111 11.81 -0.22 -21.01
CA CYS A 111 12.01 -1.26 -19.98
C CYS A 111 12.60 -0.69 -18.67
N ARG A 112 12.14 -1.23 -17.52
CA ARG A 112 12.76 -1.02 -16.20
C ARG A 112 13.71 -2.16 -15.87
N PHE A 113 14.90 -1.83 -15.38
CA PHE A 113 15.87 -2.78 -14.85
C PHE A 113 16.04 -2.58 -13.35
N PHE A 114 16.31 -3.67 -12.63
CA PHE A 114 16.45 -3.69 -11.18
C PHE A 114 17.84 -4.18 -10.79
N TYR A 115 18.39 -3.61 -9.73
CA TYR A 115 19.70 -4.00 -9.21
C TYR A 115 19.68 -5.33 -8.48
N ASN A 116 20.64 -6.17 -8.82
CA ASN A 116 20.94 -7.44 -8.18
C ASN A 116 22.39 -7.43 -7.72
N SER A 117 22.65 -7.79 -6.45
CA SER A 117 24.01 -7.92 -5.92
C SER A 117 24.63 -9.30 -6.13
N SER A 118 24.07 -10.13 -7.01
CA SER A 118 24.63 -11.45 -7.31
C SER A 118 25.92 -11.29 -8.11
N GLY A 119 27.04 -11.74 -7.53
CA GLY A 119 28.38 -11.66 -8.14
C GLY A 119 29.21 -10.46 -7.65
N ARG A 120 30.50 -10.43 -8.03
CA ARG A 120 31.51 -9.48 -7.51
C ARG A 120 31.24 -8.01 -7.84
N ASP A 121 30.58 -7.74 -8.97
CA ASP A 121 30.35 -6.36 -9.45
C ASP A 121 28.86 -5.98 -9.55
N GLY A 122 27.94 -6.85 -9.12
CA GLY A 122 26.49 -6.68 -9.32
C GLY A 122 26.03 -6.86 -10.77
N SER A 123 24.71 -6.89 -10.98
CA SER A 123 24.05 -6.98 -12.28
C SER A 123 22.70 -6.26 -12.28
N LEU A 124 22.18 -5.97 -13.48
CA LEU A 124 20.85 -5.41 -13.70
C LEU A 124 19.95 -6.48 -14.34
N VAL A 125 18.73 -6.65 -13.81
CA VAL A 125 17.75 -7.63 -14.30
C VAL A 125 16.43 -6.94 -14.65
N SER A 126 15.81 -7.32 -15.76
CA SER A 126 14.56 -6.71 -16.25
C SER A 126 13.29 -7.24 -15.58
N THR A 127 13.40 -8.28 -14.75
CA THR A 127 12.26 -8.90 -14.06
C THR A 127 12.39 -8.73 -12.55
N LEU A 128 11.37 -8.14 -11.92
CA LEU A 128 11.29 -8.06 -10.47
C LEU A 128 11.03 -9.46 -9.88
N ASN A 129 12.08 -10.10 -9.37
CA ASN A 129 12.02 -11.44 -8.81
C ASN A 129 12.88 -11.53 -7.52
N GLN A 130 13.11 -12.74 -7.00
CA GLN A 130 13.87 -12.94 -5.76
C GLN A 130 15.37 -12.62 -5.87
N THR A 131 15.92 -12.48 -7.07
CA THR A 131 17.33 -12.12 -7.25
C THR A 131 17.53 -10.61 -7.15
N VAL A 132 16.48 -9.81 -7.31
CA VAL A 132 16.54 -8.36 -7.07
C VAL A 132 16.86 -8.11 -5.61
N LYS A 133 17.90 -7.31 -5.37
CA LYS A 133 18.25 -6.90 -4.01
C LYS A 133 17.22 -5.90 -3.52
N ARG A 134 16.71 -6.15 -2.31
CA ARG A 134 15.65 -5.37 -1.69
C ARG A 134 16.01 -5.02 -0.26
N TRP A 135 15.52 -3.87 0.20
CA TRP A 135 15.76 -3.35 1.54
C TRP A 135 14.44 -3.09 2.26
N ASN A 136 14.46 -3.26 3.57
CA ASN A 136 13.38 -2.83 4.47
C ASN A 136 13.57 -1.39 4.98
N ASP A 137 14.73 -0.80 4.72
CA ASP A 137 15.14 0.53 5.17
C ASP A 137 15.50 1.39 3.95
N GLN A 138 14.82 2.53 3.82
CA GLN A 138 15.01 3.49 2.73
C GLN A 138 16.44 4.05 2.69
N ARG A 139 16.98 4.50 3.82
CA ARG A 139 18.33 5.12 3.86
C ARG A 139 19.40 4.12 3.44
N LYS A 140 19.26 2.85 3.80
CA LYS A 140 20.19 1.79 3.36
C LYS A 140 20.10 1.55 1.84
N ALA A 141 18.90 1.65 1.26
CA ALA A 141 18.72 1.58 -0.18
C ALA A 141 19.36 2.80 -0.88
N GLU A 142 19.14 4.02 -0.38
CA GLU A 142 19.72 5.27 -0.90
C GLU A 142 21.27 5.26 -0.88
N VAL A 143 21.87 4.85 0.24
CA VAL A 143 23.34 4.71 0.35
C VAL A 143 23.86 3.67 -0.64
N THR A 144 23.14 2.56 -0.81
CA THR A 144 23.54 1.54 -1.78
C THR A 144 23.38 2.05 -3.21
N ALA A 145 22.32 2.81 -3.51
CA ALA A 145 22.08 3.43 -4.80
C ALA A 145 23.23 4.37 -5.19
N THR A 146 23.66 5.21 -4.25
CA THR A 146 24.83 6.09 -4.41
C THR A 146 26.12 5.31 -4.70
N ASN A 147 26.33 4.19 -4.01
CA ASN A 147 27.50 3.32 -4.26
C ASN A 147 27.42 2.62 -5.63
N VAL A 148 26.23 2.22 -6.06
CA VAL A 148 25.99 1.59 -7.37
C VAL A 148 26.18 2.60 -8.50
N GLN A 149 25.68 3.83 -8.34
CA GLN A 149 25.87 4.92 -9.29
C GLN A 149 27.35 5.18 -9.57
N ASN A 150 28.21 5.08 -8.55
CA ASN A 150 29.66 5.27 -8.69
C ASN A 150 30.44 4.00 -9.11
N ASN A 151 29.78 2.85 -9.31
CA ASN A 151 30.44 1.59 -9.64
C ASN A 151 30.77 1.48 -11.14
N GLN A 152 31.95 1.96 -11.53
CA GLN A 152 32.42 1.92 -12.93
C GLN A 152 32.45 0.51 -13.55
N ARG A 153 32.65 -0.55 -12.76
CA ARG A 153 32.70 -1.94 -13.28
C ARG A 153 31.34 -2.46 -13.68
N LEU A 154 30.28 -2.04 -13.00
CA LEU A 154 28.91 -2.35 -13.37
C LEU A 154 28.55 -1.64 -14.68
N TRP A 155 28.81 -0.34 -14.77
CA TRP A 155 28.41 0.48 -15.91
C TRP A 155 29.15 0.15 -17.21
N LYS A 156 30.38 -0.36 -17.13
CA LYS A 156 31.07 -0.94 -18.30
C LYS A 156 30.29 -2.09 -18.97
N LYS A 157 29.44 -2.81 -18.23
CA LYS A 157 28.59 -3.89 -18.78
C LYS A 157 27.32 -3.35 -19.46
N TYR A 158 26.95 -2.11 -19.19
CA TYR A 158 25.70 -1.50 -19.65
C TYR A 158 25.95 -0.07 -20.19
N PRO A 159 26.72 0.08 -21.29
CA PRO A 159 27.12 1.39 -21.81
C PRO A 159 25.96 2.25 -22.33
N ALA A 160 24.80 1.63 -22.60
CA ALA A 160 23.59 2.31 -23.06
C ALA A 160 22.72 2.88 -21.92
N LEU A 161 23.08 2.67 -20.66
CA LEU A 161 22.34 3.15 -19.49
C LEU A 161 23.12 4.28 -18.81
N ASP A 162 22.42 5.36 -18.46
CA ASP A 162 23.00 6.49 -17.74
C ASP A 162 22.95 6.25 -16.21
N PRO A 163 24.11 6.16 -15.52
CA PRO A 163 24.15 6.02 -14.07
C PRO A 163 23.37 7.10 -13.31
N ALA A 164 23.20 8.30 -13.88
CA ALA A 164 22.46 9.40 -13.26
C ALA A 164 20.94 9.13 -13.15
N GLN A 165 20.41 8.20 -13.96
CA GLN A 165 18.99 7.83 -13.97
C GLN A 165 18.65 6.73 -12.97
N LEU A 166 19.61 6.32 -12.15
CA LEU A 166 19.38 5.29 -11.14
C LEU A 166 18.49 5.84 -10.03
N THR A 167 17.43 5.09 -9.73
CA THR A 167 16.42 5.46 -8.75
C THR A 167 16.33 4.41 -7.65
N VAL A 168 15.87 4.82 -6.47
CA VAL A 168 15.31 3.90 -5.47
C VAL A 168 13.80 4.00 -5.59
N ILE A 169 13.15 2.86 -5.73
CA ILE A 169 11.70 2.74 -5.80
C ILE A 169 11.16 1.96 -4.61
N ASP A 170 10.05 2.42 -4.06
CA ASP A 170 9.23 1.64 -3.14
C ASP A 170 8.34 0.71 -3.97
N LEU A 171 8.59 -0.59 -3.88
CA LEU A 171 7.89 -1.64 -4.61
C LEU A 171 6.46 -1.88 -4.11
N SER A 172 6.11 -1.40 -2.92
CA SER A 172 4.73 -1.46 -2.43
C SER A 172 3.84 -0.40 -3.09
N THR A 173 4.43 0.71 -3.53
CA THR A 173 3.70 1.86 -4.10
C THR A 173 4.04 2.14 -5.57
N GLY A 174 5.17 1.62 -6.07
CA GLY A 174 5.72 1.91 -7.38
C GLY A 174 6.42 3.28 -7.50
N LEU A 175 6.55 4.04 -6.40
CA LEU A 175 7.08 5.42 -6.41
C LEU A 175 8.60 5.48 -6.28
N THR A 176 9.21 6.46 -6.94
CA THR A 176 10.62 6.83 -6.76
C THR A 176 10.80 7.63 -5.47
N VAL A 177 11.69 7.17 -4.59
CA VAL A 177 12.03 7.83 -3.30
C VAL A 177 13.43 8.45 -3.31
N TRP A 178 14.23 8.19 -4.35
CA TRP A 178 15.57 8.75 -4.56
C TRP A 178 15.96 8.66 -6.05
N PRO A 179 16.71 9.63 -6.63
CA PRO A 179 17.18 10.87 -6.00
C PRO A 179 16.00 11.78 -5.64
N ARG A 180 16.10 12.49 -4.52
CA ARG A 180 15.14 13.54 -4.19
C ARG A 180 15.42 14.66 -5.16
N GLU A 181 14.47 15.02 -6.01
CA GLU A 181 14.64 16.15 -6.93
C GLU A 181 15.09 17.38 -6.12
N VAL A 182 16.35 17.78 -6.31
CA VAL A 182 16.75 19.15 -6.01
C VAL A 182 16.26 19.94 -7.21
N ASN A 183 15.07 20.52 -7.08
CA ASN A 183 14.51 21.42 -8.07
C ASN A 183 15.45 22.62 -8.26
N HIS A 184 16.43 22.49 -9.16
CA HIS A 184 17.11 23.62 -9.75
C HIS A 184 16.18 24.20 -10.82
N GLY A 185 15.40 25.21 -10.43
CA GLY A 185 14.64 26.03 -11.36
C GLY A 185 13.13 25.88 -11.27
N ALA A 186 12.55 26.11 -10.09
CA ALA A 186 11.16 26.55 -10.01
C ALA A 186 11.03 27.55 -8.86
N ASN A 187 10.42 28.69 -9.18
CA ASN A 187 10.10 29.80 -8.30
C ASN A 187 9.48 29.31 -6.97
N PRO A 188 9.86 29.85 -5.79
CA PRO A 188 9.32 29.39 -4.52
C PRO A 188 7.88 29.87 -4.37
N LYS A 189 6.92 29.04 -4.79
CA LYS A 189 5.52 29.15 -4.39
C LYS A 189 5.05 27.79 -3.91
N ALA A 190 4.68 27.76 -2.62
CA ALA A 190 4.14 26.64 -1.86
C ALA A 190 5.08 25.44 -1.74
N ALA A 191 5.37 25.02 -0.50
CA ALA A 191 5.81 23.65 -0.26
C ALA A 191 4.68 22.76 -0.81
N ASP A 192 4.95 22.03 -1.89
CA ASP A 192 3.99 21.12 -2.49
C ASP A 192 3.56 20.13 -1.41
N PHE A 193 2.28 20.21 -1.03
CA PHE A 193 1.70 19.31 -0.05
C PHE A 193 1.67 17.91 -0.66
N ASP A 194 2.61 17.05 -0.25
CA ASP A 194 2.77 15.72 -0.85
C ASP A 194 1.65 14.79 -0.38
N THR A 195 0.54 14.89 -1.10
CA THR A 195 -0.67 14.09 -0.92
C THR A 195 -0.37 12.59 -0.88
N LYS A 196 0.57 12.11 -1.71
CA LYS A 196 0.92 10.68 -1.76
C LYS A 196 1.68 10.25 -0.52
N LEU A 197 2.61 11.09 -0.05
CA LEU A 197 3.33 10.85 1.19
C LEU A 197 2.40 10.86 2.40
N VAL A 198 1.46 11.80 2.48
CA VAL A 198 0.48 11.86 3.58
C VAL A 198 -0.39 10.61 3.61
N GLN A 199 -0.97 10.21 2.47
CA GLN A 199 -1.76 8.98 2.37
C GLN A 199 -0.95 7.74 2.76
N HIS A 200 0.31 7.69 2.33
CA HIS A 200 1.23 6.60 2.65
C HIS A 200 1.53 6.50 4.16
N LEU A 201 1.84 7.63 4.80
CA LEU A 201 2.13 7.67 6.23
C LEU A 201 0.89 7.31 7.06
N VAL A 202 -0.31 7.80 6.69
CA VAL A 202 -1.56 7.43 7.34
C VAL A 202 -1.78 5.91 7.27
N MET A 203 -1.67 5.31 6.08
CA MET A 203 -1.87 3.88 5.91
C MET A 203 -0.88 3.05 6.75
N ARG A 204 0.42 3.39 6.70
CA ARG A 204 1.44 2.66 7.47
C ARG A 204 1.26 2.80 8.98
N LEU A 205 0.96 4.00 9.46
CA LEU A 205 0.69 4.24 10.88
C LEU A 205 -0.59 3.56 11.32
N HIS A 206 -1.61 3.48 10.48
CA HIS A 206 -2.85 2.81 10.83
C HIS A 206 -2.63 1.33 11.13
N THR A 207 -1.91 0.59 10.28
CA THR A 207 -1.61 -0.82 10.57
C THR A 207 -0.80 -0.96 11.87
N GLN A 208 0.27 -0.18 12.01
CA GLN A 208 1.16 -0.25 13.17
C GLN A 208 0.44 0.12 14.49
N LEU A 209 -0.39 1.17 14.46
CA LEU A 209 -1.08 1.67 15.64
C LEU A 209 -2.31 0.85 16.01
N THR A 210 -3.01 0.27 15.04
CA THR A 210 -4.12 -0.66 15.33
C THR A 210 -3.59 -1.90 16.07
N GLU A 211 -2.44 -2.45 15.65
CA GLU A 211 -1.79 -3.54 16.39
C GLU A 211 -1.28 -3.08 17.78
N HIS A 212 -0.73 -1.87 17.86
CA HIS A 212 -0.25 -1.30 19.13
C HIS A 212 -1.37 -0.98 20.12
N PHE A 213 -2.56 -0.61 19.64
CA PHE A 213 -3.70 -0.30 20.49
C PHE A 213 -4.61 -1.51 20.76
N ASP A 214 -4.31 -2.68 20.18
CA ASP A 214 -5.08 -3.90 20.40
C ASP A 214 -4.93 -4.39 21.86
N PRO A 215 -6.01 -4.38 22.66
CA PRO A 215 -5.98 -4.88 24.02
C PRO A 215 -5.59 -6.37 24.08
N ALA A 216 -5.92 -7.18 23.06
CA ALA A 216 -5.56 -8.59 23.04
C ALA A 216 -4.04 -8.82 22.93
N ILE A 217 -3.31 -7.84 22.38
CA ILE A 217 -1.85 -7.89 22.21
C ILE A 217 -1.14 -7.26 23.41
N ASN A 218 -1.72 -6.20 23.99
CA ASN A 218 -1.06 -5.37 25.02
C ASN A 218 -1.70 -5.41 26.42
N ASN A 219 -2.65 -6.31 26.69
CA ASN A 219 -3.19 -6.53 28.03
C ASN A 219 -2.23 -7.37 28.89
N LEU A 220 -1.21 -6.72 29.45
CA LEU A 220 -0.66 -7.19 30.71
C LEU A 220 -1.54 -6.64 31.84
N PRO A 221 -2.06 -7.47 32.76
CA PRO A 221 -2.80 -6.98 33.91
C PRO A 221 -1.88 -6.06 34.71
N VAL A 222 -2.27 -4.80 34.86
CA VAL A 222 -1.54 -3.83 35.70
C VAL A 222 -1.77 -4.18 37.16
N SER A 223 -1.10 -5.22 37.62
CA SER A 223 -1.16 -5.72 38.99
C SER A 223 -0.09 -5.03 39.82
N ARG A 224 -0.32 -3.78 40.24
CA ARG A 224 0.13 -3.25 41.54
C ARG A 224 -0.16 -1.75 41.63
N GLN A 225 -0.74 -1.36 42.76
CA GLN A 225 -0.71 0.02 43.23
C GLN A 225 0.75 0.44 43.43
N LEU A 226 1.34 1.12 42.45
CA LEU A 226 2.52 1.92 42.71
C LEU A 226 2.10 3.11 43.54
N ARG A 227 2.59 3.18 44.78
CA ARG A 227 2.50 4.40 45.58
C ARG A 227 3.27 5.50 44.85
N SER A 228 2.55 6.45 44.29
CA SER A 228 3.12 7.68 43.77
C SER A 228 2.14 8.83 44.00
N ALA A 229 2.67 10.04 44.09
CA ALA A 229 1.95 11.29 44.30
C ALA A 229 0.69 11.41 43.41
N PRO A 230 -0.34 12.20 43.79
CA PRO A 230 -1.54 12.33 42.99
C PRO A 230 -1.21 12.77 41.56
N LEU A 231 -1.35 11.84 40.62
CA LEU A 231 -1.15 12.08 39.20
C LEU A 231 -2.41 12.75 38.61
N PRO A 232 -2.26 13.54 37.54
CA PRO A 232 -3.40 14.06 36.80
C PRO A 232 -4.24 12.91 36.23
N VAL A 233 -5.56 12.96 36.49
CA VAL A 233 -6.51 11.98 35.99
C VAL A 233 -6.93 12.37 34.57
N VAL A 234 -6.72 11.47 33.62
CA VAL A 234 -7.18 11.62 32.23
C VAL A 234 -8.32 10.63 31.97
N ASP A 235 -9.41 11.13 31.40
CA ASP A 235 -10.53 10.28 30.97
C ASP A 235 -10.19 9.58 29.65
N PHE A 236 -9.54 8.43 29.75
CA PHE A 236 -9.20 7.59 28.60
C PHE A 236 -10.42 6.90 27.98
N THR A 237 -11.59 6.90 28.62
CA THR A 237 -12.82 6.41 27.99
C THR A 237 -13.31 7.40 26.93
N LYS A 238 -13.17 8.70 27.22
CA LYS A 238 -13.51 9.79 26.31
C LYS A 238 -12.39 10.12 25.32
N TYR A 239 -11.13 10.14 25.77
CA TYR A 239 -9.96 10.55 24.98
C TYR A 239 -8.95 9.40 24.82
N ASN A 240 -9.33 8.37 24.06
CA ASN A 240 -8.40 7.28 23.74
C ASN A 240 -7.55 7.56 22.50
N ALA A 241 -6.35 6.99 22.49
CA ALA A 241 -5.36 7.22 21.45
C ALA A 241 -5.80 6.76 20.06
N GLN A 242 -6.53 5.65 19.94
CA GLN A 242 -7.06 5.15 18.67
C GLN A 242 -8.00 6.18 18.03
N LYS A 243 -9.01 6.66 18.76
CA LYS A 243 -9.95 7.67 18.25
C LYS A 243 -9.27 8.98 17.87
N VAL A 244 -8.27 9.40 18.64
CA VAL A 244 -7.48 10.59 18.32
C VAL A 244 -6.69 10.39 17.01
N PHE A 245 -6.10 9.21 16.82
CA PHE A 245 -5.38 8.88 15.59
C PHE A 245 -6.32 8.75 14.38
N ASP A 246 -7.51 8.18 14.55
CA ASP A 246 -8.51 8.07 13.48
C ASP A 246 -8.97 9.47 13.02
N ALA A 247 -9.22 10.38 13.98
CA ALA A 247 -9.57 11.77 13.68
C ALA A 247 -8.42 12.50 12.96
N LEU A 248 -7.18 12.32 13.42
CA LEU A 248 -5.99 12.87 12.76
C LEU A 248 -5.87 12.36 11.31
N SER A 249 -6.08 11.06 11.12
CA SER A 249 -6.02 10.40 9.81
C SER A 249 -7.09 10.94 8.86
N TYR A 250 -8.32 11.10 9.36
CA TYR A 250 -9.41 11.69 8.57
C TYR A 250 -9.08 13.12 8.12
N LEU A 251 -8.59 13.97 9.02
CA LEU A 251 -8.22 15.35 8.70
C LEU A 251 -7.06 15.41 7.69
N ALA A 252 -6.03 14.58 7.88
CA ALA A 252 -4.90 14.49 6.97
C ALA A 252 -5.33 14.05 5.56
N LEU A 253 -6.20 13.05 5.45
CA LEU A 253 -6.74 12.58 4.17
C LEU A 253 -7.69 13.59 3.54
N ALA A 254 -8.54 14.27 4.32
CA ALA A 254 -9.44 15.29 3.81
C ALA A 254 -8.66 16.47 3.17
N LEU A 255 -7.54 16.87 3.78
CA LEU A 255 -6.66 17.90 3.22
C LEU A 255 -6.07 17.54 1.86
N THR A 256 -5.85 16.26 1.57
CA THR A 256 -5.41 15.83 0.24
C THR A 256 -6.42 16.14 -0.87
N GLN A 257 -7.68 16.37 -0.53
CA GLN A 257 -8.75 16.67 -1.47
C GLN A 257 -8.90 18.17 -1.73
N LYS A 258 -8.11 19.03 -1.04
CA LYS A 258 -8.29 20.49 -1.08
C LYS A 258 -8.28 21.04 -2.50
N GLU A 259 -7.30 20.65 -3.32
CA GLU A 259 -7.19 21.13 -4.70
C GLU A 259 -8.41 20.75 -5.54
N GLN A 260 -8.91 19.51 -5.39
CA GLN A 260 -10.10 19.05 -6.12
C GLN A 260 -11.36 19.79 -5.66
N VAL A 261 -11.47 20.07 -4.35
CA VAL A 261 -12.58 20.84 -3.78
C VAL A 261 -12.55 22.29 -4.28
N ASP A 262 -11.37 22.91 -4.33
CA ASP A 262 -11.20 24.27 -4.85
C ASP A 262 -11.52 24.34 -6.35
N HIS A 263 -11.05 23.37 -7.14
CA HIS A 263 -11.38 23.26 -8.56
C HIS A 263 -12.88 23.08 -8.77
N LEU A 264 -13.52 22.21 -7.99
CA LEU A 264 -14.97 21.99 -8.08
C LEU A 264 -15.75 23.26 -7.71
N LEU A 265 -15.29 24.00 -6.70
CA LEU A 265 -15.89 25.29 -6.34
C LEU A 265 -15.75 26.31 -7.47
N ALA A 266 -14.56 26.38 -8.09
CA ALA A 266 -14.31 27.25 -9.22
C ALA A 266 -15.21 26.91 -10.43
N GLN A 267 -15.41 25.62 -10.73
CA GLN A 267 -16.31 25.18 -11.80
C GLN A 267 -17.77 25.57 -11.51
N TYR A 268 -18.22 25.45 -10.26
CA TYR A 268 -19.56 25.92 -9.88
C TYR A 268 -19.73 27.43 -10.06
N ASP A 269 -18.74 28.21 -9.64
CA ASP A 269 -18.81 29.68 -9.64
C ASP A 269 -18.57 30.28 -11.03
N GLY A 270 -17.65 29.71 -11.83
CA GLY A 270 -17.21 30.22 -13.11
C GLY A 270 -17.97 29.68 -14.32
N ASP A 271 -18.43 28.43 -14.28
CA ASP A 271 -19.09 27.83 -15.45
C ASP A 271 -20.58 27.63 -15.15
N ILE A 272 -20.89 26.79 -14.15
CA ILE A 272 -22.24 26.28 -13.95
C ILE A 272 -23.20 27.41 -13.59
N LEU A 273 -22.91 28.20 -12.54
CA LEU A 273 -23.78 29.28 -12.13
C LEU A 273 -23.84 30.42 -13.15
N GLN A 274 -22.78 30.59 -13.95
CA GLN A 274 -22.75 31.57 -15.02
C GLN A 274 -23.69 31.16 -16.17
N ASP A 275 -23.76 29.88 -16.52
CA ASP A 275 -24.70 29.37 -17.52
C ASP A 275 -26.18 29.60 -17.14
N TYR A 276 -26.52 29.54 -15.85
CA TYR A 276 -27.88 29.91 -15.40
C TYR A 276 -28.17 31.39 -15.62
N LEU A 277 -27.19 32.27 -15.38
CA LEU A 277 -27.35 33.70 -15.66
C LEU A 277 -27.51 33.94 -17.15
N HIS A 278 -26.63 33.36 -17.98
CA HIS A 278 -26.72 33.43 -19.44
C HIS A 278 -28.04 32.90 -19.97
N THR A 279 -28.57 31.83 -19.41
CA THR A 279 -29.87 31.27 -19.81
C THR A 279 -31.01 32.29 -19.58
N VAL A 280 -30.99 32.99 -18.44
CA VAL A 280 -31.98 34.04 -18.14
C VAL A 280 -31.78 35.28 -19.01
N GLU A 281 -30.54 35.59 -19.40
CA GLU A 281 -30.23 36.71 -20.31
C GLU A 281 -30.65 36.44 -21.76
N MET A 282 -30.52 35.20 -22.22
CA MET A 282 -30.66 34.83 -23.64
C MET A 282 -32.04 34.26 -23.99
N VAL A 283 -32.79 33.75 -23.02
CA VAL A 283 -34.11 33.14 -23.25
C VAL A 283 -35.20 34.01 -22.63
N ASP A 284 -36.23 34.32 -23.41
CA ASP A 284 -37.38 35.05 -22.87
C ASP A 284 -38.06 34.24 -21.76
N VAL A 285 -38.41 34.90 -20.66
CA VAL A 285 -39.01 34.26 -19.48
C VAL A 285 -40.29 33.53 -19.83
N SER A 286 -41.02 34.01 -20.85
CA SER A 286 -42.23 33.36 -21.38
C SER A 286 -41.99 31.96 -21.95
N GLN A 287 -40.75 31.64 -22.34
CA GLN A 287 -40.33 30.36 -22.93
C GLN A 287 -39.68 29.42 -21.91
N LEU A 288 -39.41 29.90 -20.71
CA LEU A 288 -38.80 29.12 -19.63
C LEU A 288 -39.88 28.44 -18.78
N ASP A 289 -39.69 27.14 -18.52
CA ASP A 289 -40.38 26.47 -17.42
C ASP A 289 -39.78 26.97 -16.09
N THR A 290 -40.37 28.04 -15.57
CA THR A 290 -39.84 28.77 -14.41
C THR A 290 -39.77 27.91 -13.15
N GLU A 291 -40.68 26.96 -12.99
CA GLU A 291 -40.73 26.08 -11.82
C GLU A 291 -39.59 25.05 -11.87
N LYS A 292 -39.42 24.36 -13.01
CA LYS A 292 -38.29 23.43 -13.18
C LYS A 292 -36.95 24.14 -13.15
N PHE A 293 -36.86 25.33 -13.73
CA PHE A 293 -35.63 26.13 -13.70
C PHE A 293 -35.25 26.51 -12.26
N ALA A 294 -36.22 27.02 -11.48
CA ALA A 294 -35.99 27.42 -10.09
C ALA A 294 -35.60 26.22 -9.20
N GLU A 295 -36.28 25.07 -9.37
CA GLU A 295 -35.95 23.85 -8.64
C GLU A 295 -34.53 23.37 -8.95
N HIS A 296 -34.17 23.33 -10.24
CA HIS A 296 -32.84 22.89 -10.66
C HIS A 296 -31.73 23.86 -10.17
N LEU A 297 -31.96 25.16 -10.27
CA LEU A 297 -31.06 26.19 -9.74
C LEU A 297 -30.88 26.04 -8.22
N HIS A 298 -31.96 25.77 -7.48
CA HIS A 298 -31.90 25.54 -6.04
C HIS A 298 -31.03 24.33 -5.69
N GLN A 299 -31.22 23.20 -6.38
CA GLN A 299 -30.41 21.99 -6.18
C GLN A 299 -28.92 22.24 -6.48
N VAL A 300 -28.61 22.95 -7.55
CA VAL A 300 -27.22 23.32 -7.88
C VAL A 300 -26.62 24.22 -6.80
N ARG A 301 -27.36 25.21 -6.30
CA ARG A 301 -26.87 26.06 -5.21
C ARG A 301 -26.64 25.29 -3.91
N LEU A 302 -27.48 24.31 -3.57
CA LEU A 302 -27.26 23.44 -2.41
C LEU A 302 -25.98 22.61 -2.57
N LYS A 303 -25.74 22.02 -3.75
CA LYS A 303 -24.50 21.26 -4.02
C LYS A 303 -23.27 22.17 -3.90
N ARG A 304 -23.30 23.33 -4.56
CA ARG A 304 -22.24 24.34 -4.46
C ARG A 304 -21.99 24.75 -3.02
N ARG A 305 -23.04 24.93 -2.21
CA ARG A 305 -22.90 25.31 -0.80
C ARG A 305 -22.12 24.28 0.01
N ARG A 306 -22.39 22.99 -0.19
CA ARG A 306 -21.64 21.90 0.46
C ARG A 306 -20.15 21.93 0.10
N VAL A 307 -19.84 22.16 -1.18
CA VAL A 307 -18.46 22.28 -1.66
C VAL A 307 -17.77 23.50 -1.03
N LYS A 308 -18.44 24.65 -0.99
CA LYS A 308 -17.92 25.87 -0.36
C LYS A 308 -17.65 25.69 1.13
N ASP A 309 -18.59 25.09 1.86
CA ASP A 309 -18.43 24.88 3.31
C ASP A 309 -17.23 23.96 3.60
N LEU A 310 -17.03 22.92 2.77
CA LEU A 310 -15.84 22.07 2.85
C LEU A 310 -14.56 22.84 2.48
N ALA A 311 -14.57 23.64 1.42
CA ALA A 311 -13.42 24.45 0.99
C ALA A 311 -12.95 25.40 2.09
N ILE A 312 -13.90 26.05 2.81
CA ILE A 312 -13.59 26.92 3.94
C ILE A 312 -12.88 26.15 5.06
N LEU A 313 -13.39 24.97 5.41
CA LEU A 313 -12.80 24.14 6.46
C LEU A 313 -11.41 23.64 6.06
N LEU A 314 -11.24 23.15 4.82
CA LEU A 314 -9.95 22.68 4.32
C LEU A 314 -8.94 23.82 4.18
N GLY A 315 -9.38 25.03 3.81
CA GLY A 315 -8.54 26.23 3.82
C GLY A 315 -8.02 26.55 5.22
N ALA A 316 -8.91 26.64 6.21
CA ALA A 316 -8.52 26.91 7.58
C ALA A 316 -7.59 25.82 8.17
N LEU A 317 -7.82 24.55 7.82
CA LEU A 317 -6.94 23.45 8.22
C LEU A 317 -5.57 23.56 7.55
N ALA A 318 -5.50 23.82 6.24
CA ALA A 318 -4.24 23.92 5.52
C ALA A 318 -3.32 25.03 6.08
N ASP A 319 -3.91 26.12 6.57
CA ASP A 319 -3.16 27.24 7.15
C ASP A 319 -2.56 26.92 8.55
N ASN A 320 -3.14 25.95 9.26
CA ASN A 320 -2.85 25.74 10.70
C ASN A 320 -2.38 24.33 11.05
N PHE A 321 -2.42 23.39 10.11
CA PHE A 321 -2.18 21.98 10.36
C PHE A 321 -1.27 21.37 9.30
N ASP A 322 -0.10 20.90 9.73
CA ASP A 322 0.89 20.21 8.91
C ASP A 322 0.83 18.69 9.17
N PRO A 323 0.00 17.94 8.43
CA PRO A 323 -0.17 16.51 8.63
C PRO A 323 1.12 15.75 8.34
N GLU A 324 1.92 16.18 7.36
CA GLU A 324 3.14 15.48 7.00
C GLU A 324 4.14 15.50 8.15
N LYS A 325 4.36 16.66 8.77
CA LYS A 325 5.23 16.80 9.94
C LYS A 325 4.74 15.96 11.13
N ILE A 326 3.44 15.99 11.41
CA ILE A 326 2.85 15.23 12.51
C ILE A 326 3.01 13.73 12.26
N LEU A 327 2.64 13.25 11.07
CA LEU A 327 2.71 11.84 10.71
C LEU A 327 4.16 11.34 10.66
N LYS A 328 5.12 12.14 10.16
CA LYS A 328 6.55 11.81 10.23
C LYS A 328 7.05 11.71 11.66
N ALA A 329 6.64 12.60 12.54
CA ALA A 329 7.01 12.56 13.95
C ALA A 329 6.46 11.31 14.65
N LEU A 330 5.22 10.92 14.34
CA LEU A 330 4.62 9.67 14.82
C LEU A 330 5.38 8.46 14.28
N TRP A 331 5.62 8.40 12.97
CA TRP A 331 6.35 7.29 12.35
C TRP A 331 7.77 7.11 12.90
N GLY A 332 8.44 8.23 13.21
CA GLY A 332 9.78 8.25 13.78
C GLY A 332 9.85 7.84 15.25
N ASN A 333 8.72 7.72 15.96
CA ASN A 333 8.71 7.46 17.40
C ASN A 333 9.01 5.98 17.71
N PRO A 334 10.13 5.66 18.37
CA PRO A 334 10.53 4.28 18.63
C PRO A 334 9.57 3.54 19.58
N SER A 335 8.87 4.26 20.47
CA SER A 335 7.94 3.65 21.43
C SER A 335 6.69 3.04 20.76
N LEU A 336 6.36 3.45 19.53
CA LEU A 336 5.22 2.93 18.79
C LEU A 336 5.52 1.60 18.08
N LYS A 337 6.76 1.09 18.16
CA LYS A 337 7.19 -0.16 17.48
C LYS A 337 7.08 -1.41 18.36
N ASN A 338 6.32 -1.37 19.47
CA ASN A 338 6.28 -2.43 20.49
C ASN A 338 7.69 -2.85 20.96
N GLN A 339 8.57 -1.87 21.15
CA GLN A 339 9.93 -2.09 21.66
C GLN A 339 10.04 -1.43 23.03
N TYR A 340 10.25 -2.25 24.06
CA TYR A 340 10.53 -1.74 25.40
C TYR A 340 11.95 -1.14 25.40
N TYR A 341 12.03 0.17 25.60
CA TYR A 341 13.30 0.86 25.75
C TYR A 341 13.48 1.23 27.22
N VAL A 342 14.39 0.52 27.87
CA VAL A 342 14.91 0.88 29.19
C VAL A 342 15.53 2.28 29.09
N ARG A 343 14.90 3.26 29.73
CA ARG A 343 15.44 4.64 29.79
C ARG A 343 16.37 4.85 31.00
N ASN A 344 16.25 4.01 32.02
CA ASN A 344 17.11 4.00 33.21
C ASN A 344 17.66 2.58 33.38
N GLN A 345 18.98 2.44 33.32
CA GLN A 345 19.65 1.15 33.33
C GLN A 345 19.36 0.34 34.60
N GLU A 346 19.37 0.96 35.79
CA GLU A 346 19.03 0.28 37.06
C GLU A 346 17.61 -0.27 37.05
N VAL A 347 16.64 0.53 36.59
CA VAL A 347 15.24 0.11 36.50
C VAL A 347 15.04 -0.96 35.42
N GLY A 348 15.84 -0.92 34.37
CA GLY A 348 15.80 -1.96 33.33
C GLY A 348 16.34 -3.29 33.78
N ASP A 349 17.42 -3.28 34.56
CA ASP A 349 18.02 -4.49 35.12
C ASP A 349 17.04 -5.14 36.12
N ASP A 350 16.42 -4.34 37.01
CA ASP A 350 15.36 -4.81 37.93
C ASP A 350 14.14 -5.39 37.18
N LEU A 351 13.71 -4.78 36.07
CA LEU A 351 12.55 -5.24 35.30
C LEU A 351 12.87 -6.46 34.42
N LEU A 352 14.12 -6.62 33.98
CA LEU A 352 14.57 -7.78 33.23
C LEU A 352 14.66 -9.04 34.11
N GLU A 353 15.05 -8.90 35.38
CA GLU A 353 14.99 -9.99 36.36
C GLU A 353 13.55 -10.49 36.57
N MET A 354 12.55 -9.60 36.57
CA MET A 354 11.13 -9.95 36.75
C MET A 354 10.49 -10.65 35.53
N ILE A 355 11.18 -10.70 34.38
CA ILE A 355 10.69 -11.33 33.14
C ILE A 355 11.26 -12.75 32.96
N GLN A 356 12.21 -13.19 33.80
CA GLN A 356 12.90 -14.49 33.67
C GLN A 356 12.27 -15.68 34.43
N ASP A 357 11.01 -15.59 34.89
CA ASP A 357 10.26 -16.73 35.45
C ASP A 357 9.26 -17.38 34.46
#